data_AF-A0A968TWG6-F1
#
_entry.id   AF-A0A968TWG6-F1
#
_cell.length_a   1.000
_cell.length_b   1.000
_cell.length_c   1.000
_cell.angle_alpha   90.00
_cell.angle_beta   90.00
_cell.angle_gamma   90.00
#
_symmetry.space_group_name_H-M   'P 1'
#
loop_
_entity.id
_entity.type
_entity.pdbx_description
1 polymer ?
#
loop_
_entity_poly.entity_id
_entity_poly.type
_entity_poly.pdbx_seq_one_letter_code
_entity_poly.pdbx_strand_id
1 'polypeptide(L)'
;MKRTIQRVFALLALVVLGVGMLPFAAPASAQTSERCFPETGYCISGEIRQYWETNGGLAVFGYPISFVNQETIEGWTGPVQWFERDRLEDHTAQGQGVLAGRLGAQILEMRGKNVVGI
;
A
#
# COMPACT_ATOMS: atom_id res chain seq x y z
N MET A 1 62.16 -7.09 -7.46
CA MET A 1 61.27 -6.12 -8.15
C MET A 1 60.20 -6.77 -9.04
N LYS A 2 60.52 -7.74 -9.91
CA LYS A 2 59.54 -8.32 -10.87
C LYS A 2 58.37 -9.12 -10.26
N ARG A 3 58.59 -9.83 -9.14
CA ARG A 3 57.56 -10.65 -8.45
C ARG A 3 56.52 -9.84 -7.67
N THR A 4 56.84 -8.62 -7.26
CA THR A 4 55.93 -7.74 -6.50
C THR A 4 54.91 -7.07 -7.42
N ILE A 5 55.34 -6.65 -8.62
CA ILE A 5 54.49 -6.03 -9.65
C ILE A 5 53.43 -7.03 -10.14
N GLN A 6 53.78 -8.30 -10.32
CA GLN A 6 52.86 -9.34 -10.79
C GLN A 6 51.74 -9.67 -9.79
N ARG A 7 51.96 -9.46 -8.48
CA ARG A 7 50.96 -9.64 -7.43
C ARG A 7 49.98 -8.46 -7.34
N VAL A 8 50.46 -7.24 -7.60
CA VAL A 8 49.62 -6.03 -7.63
C VAL A 8 48.64 -6.08 -8.81
N PHE A 9 49.11 -6.52 -9.99
CA PHE A 9 48.24 -6.72 -11.15
C PHE A 9 47.20 -7.83 -10.93
N ALA A 10 47.56 -8.93 -10.25
CA ALA A 10 46.63 -10.01 -9.94
C ALA A 10 45.53 -9.58 -8.93
N LEU A 11 45.87 -8.73 -7.95
CA LEU A 11 44.91 -8.17 -7.00
C LEU A 11 43.99 -7.11 -7.64
N LEU A 12 44.52 -6.28 -8.54
CA LEU A 12 43.71 -5.33 -9.31
C LEU A 12 42.73 -6.04 -10.26
N ALA A 13 43.15 -7.13 -10.90
CA ALA A 13 42.26 -7.95 -11.74
C ALA A 13 41.13 -8.61 -10.94
N LEU A 14 41.39 -9.03 -9.69
CA LEU A 14 40.37 -9.59 -8.80
C LEU A 14 39.33 -8.55 -8.35
N VAL A 15 39.75 -7.31 -8.11
CA VAL A 15 38.84 -6.20 -7.73
C VAL A 15 37.97 -5.77 -8.91
N VAL A 16 38.52 -5.74 -10.14
CA VAL A 16 37.75 -5.42 -11.35
C VAL A 16 36.73 -6.51 -11.70
N LEU A 17 37.01 -7.79 -11.41
CA LEU A 17 36.02 -8.86 -11.57
C LEU A 17 34.90 -8.84 -10.50
N GLY A 18 35.18 -8.33 -9.29
CA GLY A 18 34.19 -8.29 -8.20
C GLY A 18 33.12 -7.19 -8.34
N VAL A 19 33.46 -6.06 -8.98
CA VAL A 19 32.54 -4.90 -9.10
C VAL A 19 31.46 -5.13 -10.17
N GLY A 20 31.67 -6.03 -11.14
CA GLY A 20 30.71 -6.32 -12.20
C GLY A 20 29.51 -7.20 -11.79
N MET A 21 29.49 -7.70 -10.56
CA MET A 21 28.45 -8.62 -10.05
C MET A 21 27.50 -8.00 -9.01
N LEU A 22 27.47 -6.67 -8.87
CA LEU A 22 26.39 -6.05 -8.11
C LEU A 22 25.08 -6.21 -8.89
N PRO A 23 24.08 -6.95 -8.39
CA PRO A 23 22.78 -6.97 -9.03
C PRO A 23 22.24 -5.54 -9.01
N PHE A 24 22.12 -4.94 -10.19
CA PHE A 24 21.40 -3.69 -10.36
C PHE A 24 19.93 -4.01 -10.10
N ALA A 25 19.47 -3.78 -8.86
CA ALA A 25 18.06 -3.85 -8.53
C ALA A 25 17.34 -2.76 -9.33
N ALA A 26 16.72 -3.14 -10.44
CA ALA A 26 15.83 -2.25 -11.16
C ALA A 26 14.72 -1.81 -10.19
N PRO A 27 14.32 -0.53 -10.18
CA PRO A 27 13.17 -0.12 -9.40
C PRO A 27 11.98 -0.96 -9.88
N ALA A 28 11.38 -1.73 -8.97
CA ALA A 28 10.14 -2.42 -9.27
C ALA A 28 9.08 -1.34 -9.53
N SER A 29 8.74 -1.10 -10.80
CA SER A 29 7.55 -0.33 -11.11
C SER A 29 6.38 -1.20 -10.70
N ALA A 30 5.82 -0.95 -9.53
CA ALA A 30 4.49 -1.42 -9.18
C ALA A 30 3.54 -0.78 -10.20
N GLN A 31 3.30 -1.49 -11.30
CA GLN A 31 2.31 -1.10 -12.29
C GLN A 31 0.98 -1.23 -11.54
N THR A 32 0.57 -0.13 -10.95
CA THR A 32 -0.67 0.02 -10.21
C THR A 32 -1.77 -0.06 -11.24
N SER A 33 -2.09 -1.29 -11.67
CA SER A 33 -3.24 -1.53 -12.51
C SER A 33 -4.42 -0.88 -11.82
N GLU A 34 -5.04 0.04 -12.52
CA GLU A 34 -6.23 0.73 -12.07
C GLU A 34 -7.44 -0.03 -12.58
N ARG A 35 -8.48 -0.10 -11.76
CA ARG A 35 -9.78 -0.64 -12.15
C ARG A 35 -10.83 0.45 -11.97
N CYS A 36 -11.40 0.90 -13.08
CA CYS A 36 -12.45 1.91 -13.09
C CYS A 36 -13.84 1.27 -13.21
N PHE A 37 -14.84 1.90 -12.58
CA PHE A 37 -16.21 1.44 -12.56
C PHE A 37 -17.11 2.48 -13.24
N PRO A 38 -17.72 2.16 -14.40
CA PRO A 38 -18.60 3.11 -15.10
C PRO A 38 -19.85 3.48 -14.29
N GLU A 39 -20.28 2.64 -13.34
CA GLU A 39 -21.45 2.85 -12.51
C GLU A 39 -21.32 4.07 -11.59
N THR A 40 -20.11 4.35 -11.11
CA THR A 40 -19.84 5.47 -10.20
C THR A 40 -18.85 6.49 -10.75
N GLY A 41 -18.12 6.14 -11.82
CA GLY A 41 -17.08 6.99 -12.40
C GLY A 41 -15.78 7.01 -11.59
N TYR A 42 -15.67 6.22 -10.53
CA TYR A 42 -14.47 6.12 -9.70
C TYR A 42 -13.63 4.90 -10.06
N CYS A 43 -12.35 4.98 -9.71
CA CYS A 43 -11.39 3.91 -9.91
C CYS A 43 -10.70 3.52 -8.60
N ILE A 44 -10.25 2.28 -8.53
CA ILE A 44 -9.41 1.75 -7.45
C ILE A 44 -8.05 1.35 -8.01
N SER A 45 -6.99 1.57 -7.26
CA SER A 45 -5.63 1.21 -7.64
C SER A 45 -4.79 0.81 -6.42
N GLY A 46 -3.56 0.35 -6.67
CA GLY A 46 -2.59 0.04 -5.61
C GLY A 46 -3.07 -0.99 -4.58
N GLU A 47 -2.65 -0.79 -3.34
CA GLU A 47 -2.94 -1.67 -2.22
C GLU A 47 -4.45 -1.76 -1.95
N ILE A 48 -5.18 -0.65 -2.08
CA ILE A 48 -6.65 -0.62 -1.93
C ILE A 48 -7.33 -1.54 -2.96
N ARG A 49 -6.92 -1.48 -4.24
CA ARG A 49 -7.45 -2.40 -5.26
C ARG A 49 -7.13 -3.85 -4.91
N GLN A 50 -5.88 -4.15 -4.55
CA GLN A 50 -5.47 -5.52 -4.23
C GLN A 50 -6.27 -6.08 -3.05
N TYR A 51 -6.45 -5.28 -2.00
CA TYR A 51 -7.27 -5.65 -0.84
C TYR A 51 -8.72 -5.87 -1.24
N TRP A 52 -9.33 -4.93 -1.96
CA TRP A 52 -10.71 -5.03 -2.44
C TRP A 52 -10.92 -6.33 -3.26
N GLU A 53 -10.04 -6.63 -4.21
CA GLU A 53 -10.16 -7.81 -5.09
C GLU A 53 -10.00 -9.13 -4.33
N THR A 54 -9.12 -9.17 -3.33
CA THR A 54 -8.83 -10.40 -2.57
C THR A 54 -9.76 -10.65 -1.39
N ASN A 55 -10.51 -9.63 -0.94
CA ASN A 55 -11.40 -9.71 0.22
C ASN A 55 -12.90 -9.65 -0.16
N GLY A 56 -13.26 -10.14 -1.36
CA GLY A 56 -14.65 -10.33 -1.79
C GLY A 56 -15.24 -9.21 -2.65
N GLY A 57 -14.47 -8.14 -2.88
CA GLY A 57 -14.73 -7.10 -3.87
C GLY A 57 -16.15 -6.57 -3.87
N LEU A 58 -16.79 -6.63 -5.03
CA LEU A 58 -18.11 -6.04 -5.25
C LEU A 58 -19.20 -6.63 -4.37
N ALA A 59 -19.07 -7.87 -3.86
CA ALA A 59 -20.07 -8.47 -2.97
C ALA A 59 -19.92 -7.98 -1.52
N VAL A 60 -18.70 -7.62 -1.09
CA VAL A 60 -18.42 -7.17 0.28
C VAL A 60 -18.45 -5.65 0.40
N PHE A 61 -17.64 -4.94 -0.38
CA PHE A 61 -17.44 -3.50 -0.23
C PHE A 61 -18.36 -2.67 -1.12
N GLY A 62 -18.76 -3.21 -2.28
CA GLY A 62 -19.56 -2.49 -3.27
C GLY A 62 -18.69 -1.67 -4.21
N TYR A 63 -19.33 -0.77 -4.96
CA TYR A 63 -18.63 0.15 -5.84
C TYR A 63 -17.89 1.24 -5.05
N PRO A 64 -16.76 1.77 -5.57
CA PRO A 64 -16.14 2.97 -5.00
C PRO A 64 -17.06 4.17 -5.20
N ILE A 65 -17.16 5.03 -4.19
CA ILE A 65 -17.98 6.26 -4.21
C ILE A 65 -17.14 7.52 -3.98
N SER A 66 -15.82 7.39 -3.91
CA SER A 66 -14.89 8.50 -3.79
C SER A 66 -13.57 8.19 -4.52
N PHE A 67 -12.76 9.24 -4.73
CA PHE A 67 -11.31 9.07 -4.93
C PHE A 67 -10.63 8.68 -3.62
N VAL A 68 -9.35 8.28 -3.70
CA VAL A 68 -8.50 8.17 -2.52
C VAL A 68 -8.18 9.57 -2.00
N ASN A 69 -8.47 9.84 -0.72
CA ASN A 69 -8.17 11.12 -0.06
C ASN A 69 -7.34 10.90 1.20
N GLN A 70 -6.63 11.93 1.65
CA GLN A 70 -6.02 11.95 2.98
C GLN A 70 -7.09 12.35 4.01
N GLU A 71 -7.44 11.44 4.92
CA GLU A 71 -8.50 11.66 5.92
C GLU A 71 -8.01 11.31 7.32
N THR A 72 -8.53 12.01 8.33
CA THR A 72 -8.29 11.68 9.75
C THR A 72 -9.43 10.84 10.29
N ILE A 73 -9.12 9.58 10.62
CA ILE A 73 -10.04 8.58 11.12
C ILE A 73 -9.51 8.07 12.46
N GLU A 74 -10.30 8.21 13.53
CA GLU A 74 -9.97 7.66 14.85
C GLU A 74 -8.57 8.05 15.37
N GLY A 75 -8.07 9.23 14.98
CA GLY A 75 -6.75 9.75 15.37
C GLY A 75 -5.59 9.34 14.45
N TRP A 76 -5.84 8.51 13.44
CA TRP A 76 -4.90 8.21 12.36
C TRP A 76 -5.21 9.07 11.12
N THR A 77 -4.17 9.55 10.42
CA THR A 77 -4.32 10.27 9.15
C THR A 77 -3.61 9.52 8.04
N GLY A 78 -4.33 9.20 6.98
CA GLY A 78 -3.74 8.50 5.84
C GLY A 78 -4.69 8.38 4.64
N PRO A 79 -4.29 7.60 3.62
CA PRO A 79 -5.10 7.40 2.42
C PRO A 79 -6.34 6.56 2.74
N VAL A 80 -7.50 7.09 2.38
CA VAL A 80 -8.80 6.46 2.58
C VAL A 80 -9.58 6.52 1.27
N GLN A 81 -10.29 5.43 0.95
CA GLN A 81 -11.29 5.42 -0.10
C GLN A 81 -12.60 4.84 0.41
N TRP A 82 -13.69 5.54 0.09
CA TRP A 82 -15.04 5.13 0.46
C TRP A 82 -15.66 4.26 -0.63
N PHE A 83 -16.35 3.21 -0.18
CA PHE A 83 -17.17 2.32 -0.98
C PHE A 83 -18.60 2.34 -0.45
N GLU A 84 -19.54 1.79 -1.21
CA GLU A 84 -20.96 1.77 -0.84
C GLU A 84 -21.23 1.16 0.54
N ARG A 85 -20.38 0.22 1.01
CA ARG A 85 -20.64 -0.54 2.24
C ARG A 85 -19.53 -0.47 3.29
N ASP A 86 -18.37 0.07 2.93
CA ASP A 86 -17.29 0.30 3.90
C ASP A 86 -16.31 1.35 3.35
N ARG A 87 -15.34 1.75 4.17
CA ARG A 87 -14.13 2.42 3.68
C ARG A 87 -12.94 1.47 3.79
N LEU A 88 -11.96 1.67 2.92
CA LEU A 88 -10.66 1.03 3.02
C LEU A 88 -9.61 2.09 3.37
N GLU A 89 -8.78 1.77 4.35
CA GLU A 89 -7.72 2.61 4.90
C GLU A 89 -6.36 1.99 4.57
N ASP A 90 -5.47 2.72 3.89
CA ASP A 90 -4.14 2.23 3.54
C ASP A 90 -3.12 2.54 4.64
N HIS A 91 -2.89 1.57 5.52
CA HIS A 91 -1.88 1.62 6.59
C HIS A 91 -0.56 0.95 6.17
N THR A 92 -0.30 0.79 4.86
CA THR A 92 0.93 0.13 4.36
C THR A 92 2.19 0.88 4.80
N ALA A 93 2.12 2.22 4.90
CA ALA A 93 3.22 3.02 5.44
C ALA A 93 3.54 2.74 6.93
N GLN A 94 2.59 2.17 7.68
CA GLN A 94 2.78 1.71 9.06
C GLN A 94 3.06 0.19 9.14
N GLY A 95 3.16 -0.50 7.99
CA GLY A 95 3.39 -1.94 7.92
C GLY A 95 2.16 -2.80 8.26
N GLN A 96 0.96 -2.21 8.29
CA GLN A 96 -0.28 -2.91 8.65
C GLN A 96 -1.11 -3.32 7.43
N GLY A 97 -0.74 -2.84 6.24
CA GLY A 97 -1.48 -3.07 5.00
C GLY A 97 -2.80 -2.30 4.97
N VAL A 98 -3.73 -2.74 4.12
CA VAL A 98 -5.06 -2.12 4.03
C VAL A 98 -6.00 -2.72 5.09
N LEU A 99 -6.75 -1.85 5.75
CA LEU A 99 -7.73 -2.20 6.76
C LEU A 99 -9.13 -1.74 6.32
N ALA A 100 -10.14 -2.56 6.60
CA ALA A 100 -11.53 -2.17 6.45
C ALA A 100 -12.00 -1.37 7.68
N GLY A 101 -12.87 -0.39 7.45
CA GLY A 101 -13.41 0.47 8.49
C GLY A 101 -14.18 -0.30 9.57
N ARG A 102 -14.08 0.15 10.82
CA ARG A 102 -14.82 -0.46 11.95
C ARG A 102 -16.24 0.09 12.08
N LEU A 103 -16.98 0.20 10.98
CA LEU A 103 -18.28 0.89 10.94
C LEU A 103 -19.29 0.32 11.96
N GLY A 104 -19.29 -1.00 12.18
CA GLY A 104 -20.13 -1.64 13.20
C GLY A 104 -19.81 -1.18 14.62
N ALA A 105 -18.52 -1.05 14.98
CA ALA A 105 -18.10 -0.56 16.28
C ALA A 105 -18.42 0.93 16.47
N GLN A 106 -18.21 1.75 15.42
CA GLN A 106 -18.53 3.18 15.44
C GLN A 106 -20.03 3.43 15.68
N ILE A 107 -20.91 2.65 15.05
CA ILE A 107 -22.36 2.74 15.29
C ILE A 107 -22.70 2.47 16.75
N LEU A 108 -22.07 1.47 17.38
CA LEU A 108 -22.29 1.14 18.79
C LEU A 108 -21.78 2.26 19.72
N GLU A 109 -20.60 2.82 19.44
CA GLU A 109 -20.06 3.96 20.20
C GLU A 109 -20.96 5.19 20.10
N MET A 110 -21.48 5.51 18.92
CA MET A 110 -22.42 6.62 18.73
C MET A 110 -23.71 6.41 19.53
N ARG A 111 -24.25 5.20 19.54
CA ARG A 111 -25.44 4.87 20.35
C ARG A 111 -25.17 4.98 21.85
N GLY A 112 -24.01 4.52 22.32
CA GLY A 112 -23.60 4.62 23.72
C GLY A 112 -23.40 6.06 24.19
N LYS A 113 -22.86 6.94 23.34
CA LYS A 113 -22.70 8.37 23.65
C LYS A 113 -24.05 9.10 23.72
N ASN A 114 -25.03 8.71 22.91
CA ASN A 114 -26.36 9.33 22.91
C ASN A 114 -27.22 8.97 24.14
N VAL A 115 -26.94 7.87 24.84
CA VAL A 115 -27.69 7.48 26.06
C VAL A 115 -27.13 8.08 27.35
N VAL A 116 -25.89 8.57 27.35
CA VAL A 116 -25.25 9.23 28.51
C VAL A 116 -25.45 10.76 28.47
N GLY A 117 -25.97 11.30 27.38
CA GLY A 117 -26.21 12.73 27.17
C GLY A 117 -27.62 13.25 27.55
N ILE A 118 -28.39 12.50 28.35
CA ILE A 118 -29.71 12.92 28.89
C ILE A 118 -29.64 13.07 30.41
#